data_AF-F7RUT9-F1
#
_entry.id   AF-F7RUT9-F1
#
_cell.length_a   1.000
_cell.length_b   1.000
_cell.length_c   1.000
_cell.angle_alpha   90.00
_cell.angle_beta   90.00
_cell.angle_gamma   90.00
#
_symmetry.space_group_name_H-M   'P 1'
#
loop_
_entity.id
_entity.type
_entity.pdbx_description
1 polymer ?
#
loop_
_entity_poly.entity_id
_entity_poly.type
_entity_poly.pdbx_seq_one_letter_code
_entity_poly.pdbx_strand_id
1 'polypeptide(L)' 'MKITGSHKHDVTTDGLIEMDSIAIAVNSSALRDIAKFLNDAANEMDKLGNDFDHIHLMDLWPQWQDNFPDIQVLSEKYS' A
#
# COMPACT_ATOMS: atom_id res chain seq x y z
N MET A 1 -13.06 4.52 -2.18
CA MET A 1 -12.03 3.90 -3.04
C MET A 1 -12.40 2.45 -3.27
N LYS A 2 -12.00 1.85 -4.41
CA LYS A 2 -12.06 0.40 -4.61
C LYS A 2 -10.76 -0.09 -5.23
N ILE A 3 -10.21 -1.17 -4.67
CA ILE A 3 -9.06 -1.91 -5.19
C ILE A 3 -9.54 -3.31 -5.50
N THR A 4 -9.20 -3.79 -6.69
CA THR A 4 -9.46 -5.16 -7.14
C THR A 4 -8.18 -5.69 -7.76
N GLY A 5 -8.00 -7.00 -7.79
CA GLY A 5 -6.92 -7.57 -8.58
C GLY A 5 -7.13 -9.05 -8.92
N SER A 6 -6.25 -9.56 -9.76
CA SER A 6 -6.18 -10.98 -10.12
C SER A 6 -5.22 -11.70 -9.17
N HIS A 7 -5.73 -12.73 -8.47
CA HIS A 7 -4.92 -13.63 -7.65
C HIS A 7 -3.94 -14.42 -8.53
N LYS A 8 -2.68 -14.52 -8.10
CA LYS A 8 -1.65 -15.34 -8.74
C LYS A 8 -1.39 -16.62 -7.95
N HIS A 9 -1.05 -16.48 -6.66
CA HIS A 9 -0.98 -17.58 -5.70
C HIS A 9 -0.94 -17.08 -4.24
N ASP A 10 -1.16 -17.97 -3.28
CA ASP A 10 -1.07 -17.66 -1.84
C ASP A 10 0.39 -17.61 -1.40
N VAL A 11 0.75 -16.64 -0.56
CA VAL A 11 2.10 -16.50 0.00
C VAL A 11 2.08 -16.58 1.53
N THR A 12 3.23 -16.87 2.14
CA THR A 12 3.38 -16.90 3.61
C THR A 12 3.66 -15.54 4.22
N THR A 13 3.84 -14.50 3.38
CA THR A 13 4.13 -13.12 3.81
C THR A 13 2.90 -12.51 4.48
N ASP A 14 2.83 -12.57 5.80
CA ASP A 14 1.82 -11.92 6.65
C ASP A 14 0.36 -12.07 6.20
N GLY A 15 0.03 -13.23 5.63
CA GLY A 15 -1.33 -13.52 5.15
C GLY A 15 -1.74 -12.73 3.90
N LEU A 16 -0.78 -12.12 3.21
CA LEU A 16 -0.96 -11.48 1.91
C LEU A 16 -1.04 -12.54 0.79
N ILE A 17 -1.49 -12.11 -0.38
CA ILE A 17 -1.52 -12.92 -1.61
C ILE A 17 -0.70 -12.23 -2.69
N GLU A 18 -0.02 -13.00 -3.54
CA GLU A 18 0.63 -12.42 -4.71
C GLU A 18 -0.42 -12.13 -5.78
N MET A 19 -0.41 -10.91 -6.32
CA MET A 19 -1.35 -10.44 -7.34
C MET A 19 -0.66 -10.36 -8.69
N ASP A 20 -1.31 -10.85 -9.75
CA ASP A 20 -0.83 -10.69 -11.12
C ASP A 20 -1.09 -9.26 -11.65
N SER A 21 -2.20 -8.66 -11.22
CA SER A 21 -2.50 -7.25 -11.48
C SER A 21 -3.40 -6.66 -10.40
N ILE A 22 -3.33 -5.33 -10.24
CA ILE A 22 -4.26 -4.54 -9.42
C ILE A 22 -4.90 -3.43 -10.26
N ALA A 23 -6.15 -3.09 -9.96
CA ALA A 23 -6.87 -1.96 -10.52
C ALA A 23 -7.43 -1.09 -9.39
N ILE A 24 -7.24 0.22 -9.51
CA ILE A 24 -7.63 1.22 -8.50
C ILE A 24 -8.68 2.15 -9.11
N ALA A 25 -9.87 2.19 -8.52
CA ALA A 25 -10.95 3.08 -8.93
C ALA A 25 -11.12 4.22 -7.90
N VAL A 26 -10.69 5.42 -8.29
CA VAL A 26 -10.68 6.64 -7.46
C VAL A 26 -10.86 7.89 -8.32
N ASN A 27 -11.20 9.02 -7.69
CA ASN A 27 -11.12 10.34 -8.33
C ASN A 27 -9.66 10.86 -8.33
N SER A 28 -9.41 11.93 -9.07
CA SER A 28 -8.07 12.51 -9.21
C SER A 28 -7.48 13.05 -7.90
N SER A 29 -8.31 13.50 -6.96
CA SER A 29 -7.84 14.00 -5.66
C SER A 29 -7.27 12.86 -4.83
N ALA A 30 -8.06 11.79 -4.66
CA ALA A 30 -7.63 10.60 -3.94
C ALA A 30 -6.42 9.93 -4.59
N LEU A 31 -6.33 9.94 -5.93
CA LEU A 31 -5.14 9.42 -6.62
C LEU A 31 -3.87 10.23 -6.28
N ARG A 32 -3.98 11.55 -6.12
CA ARG A 32 -2.84 12.39 -5.69
C ARG A 32 -2.46 12.11 -4.23
N ASP A 33 -3.43 11.86 -3.37
CA ASP A 33 -3.17 11.49 -1.98
C ASP A 33 -2.45 10.13 -1.87
N ILE A 34 -2.86 9.13 -2.66
CA ILE A 34 -2.16 7.85 -2.77
C ILE A 34 -0.71 8.07 -3.26
N ALA A 35 -0.53 8.86 -4.32
CA ALA A 35 0.81 9.15 -4.84
C ALA A 35 1.69 9.86 -3.82
N LYS A 36 1.11 10.77 -3.01
CA LYS A 36 1.81 11.40 -1.90
C LYS A 36 2.22 10.36 -0.84
N PHE A 37 1.30 9.49 -0.43
CA PHE A 37 1.59 8.40 0.52
C PHE A 37 2.76 7.53 0.04
N LEU A 38 2.75 7.09 -1.22
CA LEU A 38 3.83 6.27 -1.78
C LEU A 38 5.19 7.01 -1.78
N ASN A 39 5.20 8.30 -2.08
CA ASN A 39 6.42 9.11 -2.01
C ASN A 39 6.91 9.30 -0.57
N ASP A 40 6.00 9.55 0.37
CA ASP A 40 6.35 9.68 1.78
C ASP A 40 6.88 8.34 2.34
N ALA A 41 6.33 7.21 1.89
CA ALA A 41 6.82 5.86 2.21
C ALA A 41 8.27 5.67 1.76
N ALA A 42 8.57 6.01 0.50
CA ALA A 42 9.91 5.93 -0.04
C ALA A 42 10.91 6.80 0.76
N ASN A 43 10.51 8.02 1.15
CA ASN A 43 11.35 8.87 1.99
C ASN A 43 11.62 8.24 3.37
N GLU A 44 10.64 7.56 3.96
CA GLU A 44 10.83 6.88 5.25
C GLU A 44 11.69 5.61 5.10
N MET A 45 11.58 4.90 3.98
CA MET A 45 12.48 3.79 3.63
C MET A 45 13.93 4.27 3.54
N ASP A 46 14.20 5.38 2.85
CA ASP A 46 15.55 5.96 2.74
C ASP A 46 16.11 6.38 4.11
N LYS A 47 15.24 6.86 5.00
CA LYS A 47 15.61 7.32 6.35
C LYS A 47 15.91 6.17 7.31
N LEU A 48 15.12 5.09 7.28
CA LEU A 48 15.24 3.97 8.20
C LEU A 48 16.14 2.84 7.67
N GLY A 49 16.30 2.73 6.35
CA GLY A 49 17.04 1.65 5.71
C GLY A 49 16.52 0.28 6.14
N ASN A 50 17.40 -0.55 6.71
CA ASN A 50 17.08 -1.91 7.15
C ASN A 50 16.06 -1.98 8.30
N ASP A 51 15.84 -0.87 9.02
CA ASP A 51 14.88 -0.81 10.12
C ASP A 51 13.44 -0.53 9.64
N PHE A 52 13.24 -0.24 8.35
CA PHE A 52 11.90 -0.10 7.78
C PHE A 52 11.20 -1.47 7.75
N ASP A 53 9.93 -1.53 8.13
CA ASP A 53 9.13 -2.75 8.16
C ASP A 53 7.96 -2.69 7.19
N HIS A 54 6.94 -1.91 7.52
CA HIS A 54 5.82 -1.59 6.65
C HIS A 54 5.11 -0.31 7.14
N ILE A 55 4.33 0.33 6.25
CA ILE A 55 3.41 1.41 6.64
C ILE A 55 2.07 1.25 5.91
N HIS A 56 1.01 1.70 6.58
CA HIS A 56 -0.37 1.63 6.08
C HIS A 56 -0.86 3.00 5.61
N LEU A 57 -1.60 3.03 4.50
CA LEU A 57 -2.27 4.24 4.02
C LEU A 57 -3.32 4.71 5.02
N MET A 58 -4.08 3.78 5.62
CA MET A 58 -5.15 4.12 6.57
C MET A 58 -4.67 4.88 7.80
N ASP A 59 -3.41 4.69 8.22
CA ASP A 59 -2.83 5.40 9.36
C ASP A 59 -2.49 6.86 9.05
N LEU A 60 -2.21 7.15 7.78
CA LEU A 60 -1.63 8.42 7.35
C LEU A 60 -2.59 9.30 6.55
N TRP A 61 -3.64 8.74 5.95
CA TRP A 61 -4.57 9.49 5.10
C TRP A 61 -5.83 9.90 5.87
N PRO A 62 -6.00 11.19 6.24
CA PRO A 62 -7.12 11.62 7.08
C PRO A 62 -8.51 11.47 6.44
N GLN A 63 -8.57 11.30 5.11
CA GLN A 63 -9.83 11.10 4.37
C GLN A 63 -10.15 9.62 4.16
N TRP A 64 -9.33 8.70 4.69
CA TRP A 64 -9.62 7.28 4.68
C TRP A 64 -10.93 6.99 5.45
N GLN A 65 -11.62 5.92 5.07
CA GLN A 65 -12.90 5.51 5.63
C GLN A 65 -12.91 3.99 5.84
N ASP A 66 -13.60 3.50 6.87
CA ASP A 66 -13.65 2.08 7.26
C ASP A 66 -14.05 1.12 6.13
N ASN A 67 -14.74 1.60 5.11
CA ASN A 67 -15.16 0.82 3.95
C ASN A 67 -14.18 0.85 2.77
N PHE A 68 -13.04 1.54 2.89
CA PHE A 68 -12.01 1.58 1.86
C PHE A 68 -11.02 0.42 2.06
N PRO A 69 -10.48 -0.14 0.97
CA PRO A 69 -9.33 -1.02 1.09
C PRO A 69 -8.12 -0.22 1.58
N ASP A 70 -7.20 -0.91 2.22
CA ASP A 70 -5.92 -0.34 2.63
C ASP A 70 -4.83 -0.60 1.58
N ILE A 71 -3.80 0.25 1.58
CA ILE A 71 -2.58 0.08 0.78
C ILE A 71 -1.41 0.05 1.75
N GLN A 72 -0.63 -1.01 1.69
CA GLN A 72 0.55 -1.20 2.53
C GLN A 72 1.80 -1.13 1.67
N VAL A 73 2.81 -0.40 2.14
CA VAL A 73 4.17 -0.45 1.59
C VAL A 73 5.01 -1.26 2.56
N LEU A 74 5.56 -2.38 2.09
CA LEU A 74 6.38 -3.29 2.88
C LEU A 74 7.86 -3.13 2.52
N SER A 75 8.74 -3.44 3.47
CA SER A 75 10.18 -3.47 3.26
C SER A 75 10.62 -4.55 2.29
N GLU A 76 11.81 -4.37 1.69
CA GLU A 76 12.36 -5.31 0.71
C GLU A 76 12.63 -6.71 1.27
N LYS A 77 12.70 -6.90 2.59
CA LYS A 77 12.88 -8.22 3.20
C LYS A 77 11.70 -9.18 2.95
N TYR A 78 10.57 -8.66 2.48
CA TYR A 78 9.37 -9.40 2.12
C TYR A 78 9.25 -9.70 0.61
N SER A 79 10.26 -9.31 -0.19
CA SER A 79 10.31 -9.47 -1.66
C SER A 79 10.68 -10.88 -2.10
#